data_AF-C5LNW9-F1
#
_entry.id   AF-C5LNW9-F1
#
_cell.length_a   1.000
_cell.length_b   1.000
_cell.length_c   1.000
_cell.angle_alpha   90.00
_cell.angle_beta   90.00
_cell.angle_gamma   90.00
#
_symmetry.space_group_name_H-M   'P 1'
#
loop_
_entity.id
_entity.type
_entity.pdbx_description
1 polymer ?
#
loop_
_entity_poly.entity_id
_entity_poly.type
_entity_poly.pdbx_seq_one_letter_code
_entity_poly.pdbx_strand_id
1 'polypeptide(L)'
;MSNRRAVSVKVHPLVLLNISDHITRVSYAGHCDGADIVITNSFQCVTDEMVCVQHACTRIRQYGEIFPNSTPVGWYSVAAGGPPSNEVHAFMEGIVGDEGAESLVALVVRSDNEMAWLSKESETLPIQAYEKSVDGSFIELDVRVCMEDEAENIAVSHVSKNAKQASAAGTYEHVVEPTLGAIAMLNKKVESLLEYIRAVQRQEVRSS
;
A
#
# COMPACT_ATOMS: atom_id res chain seq x y z
N MET A 1 19.77 21.48 -0.37
CA MET A 1 19.49 20.64 -1.56
C MET A 1 19.36 19.21 -1.06
N SER A 2 18.19 18.82 -0.54
CA SER A 2 17.97 17.42 -0.13
C SER A 2 17.46 16.65 -1.34
N ASN A 3 18.25 15.67 -1.75
CA ASN A 3 18.10 14.89 -2.97
C ASN A 3 16.81 14.06 -2.89
N ARG A 4 15.81 14.42 -3.69
CA ARG A 4 14.53 13.71 -3.81
C ARG A 4 14.81 12.36 -4.47
N ARG A 5 15.01 11.30 -3.68
CA ARG A 5 15.01 9.93 -4.22
C ARG A 5 13.58 9.64 -4.67
N ALA A 6 13.41 9.25 -5.93
CA ALA A 6 12.16 8.63 -6.36
C ALA A 6 12.12 7.26 -5.67
N VAL A 7 11.56 7.23 -4.47
CA VAL A 7 11.46 6.02 -3.66
C VAL A 7 10.22 5.27 -4.13
N SER A 8 10.41 4.09 -4.72
CA SER A 8 9.29 3.18 -4.95
C SER A 8 9.09 2.31 -3.71
N VAL A 9 7.83 2.00 -3.38
CA VAL A 9 7.49 1.15 -2.24
C VAL A 9 7.15 -0.23 -2.76
N LYS A 10 7.97 -1.21 -2.40
CA LYS A 10 7.74 -2.63 -2.68
C LYS A 10 7.13 -3.28 -1.44
N VAL A 11 5.99 -3.94 -1.59
CA VAL A 11 5.26 -4.60 -0.49
C VAL A 11 5.24 -6.09 -0.72
N HIS A 12 5.73 -6.89 0.22
CA HIS A 12 5.67 -8.34 0.15
C HIS A 12 4.22 -8.86 0.20
N PRO A 13 3.86 -9.92 -0.53
CA PRO A 13 2.56 -10.58 -0.45
C PRO A 13 2.12 -10.96 0.98
N LEU A 14 3.07 -11.35 1.84
CA LEU A 14 2.78 -11.63 3.25
C LEU A 14 2.19 -10.41 3.98
N VAL A 15 2.70 -9.21 3.69
CA VAL A 15 2.21 -7.96 4.27
C VAL A 15 0.77 -7.69 3.83
N LEU A 16 0.47 -7.94 2.56
CA LEU A 16 -0.89 -7.81 2.02
C LEU A 16 -1.84 -8.80 2.69
N LEU A 17 -1.40 -10.04 2.90
CA LEU A 17 -2.17 -11.06 3.60
C LEU A 17 -2.44 -10.64 5.04
N ASN A 18 -1.42 -10.20 5.78
CA ASN A 18 -1.56 -9.70 7.14
C ASN A 18 -2.55 -8.52 7.19
N ILE A 19 -2.39 -7.53 6.31
CA ILE A 19 -3.31 -6.39 6.21
C ILE A 19 -4.75 -6.87 5.96
N SER A 20 -4.93 -7.85 5.07
CA SER A 20 -6.27 -8.37 4.73
C SER A 20 -6.95 -9.07 5.91
N ASP A 21 -6.18 -9.80 6.73
CA ASP A 21 -6.67 -10.39 7.98
C ASP A 21 -7.00 -9.29 9.00
N HIS A 22 -6.26 -8.17 8.94
CA HIS A 22 -6.35 -7.05 9.87
C HIS A 22 -7.28 -5.90 9.42
N ILE A 23 -8.13 -6.06 8.39
CA ILE A 23 -8.99 -5.01 7.76
C ILE A 23 -9.87 -4.19 8.73
N THR A 24 -9.83 -4.45 10.02
CA THR A 24 -10.54 -3.68 11.03
C THR A 24 -9.79 -2.55 11.76
N ARG A 25 -8.44 -2.34 11.69
CA ARG A 25 -7.75 -1.27 12.49
C ARG A 25 -6.29 -0.89 12.10
N VAL A 26 -5.81 0.24 12.66
CA VAL A 26 -4.47 0.89 12.49
C VAL A 26 -3.30 0.02 12.98
N SER A 27 -2.18 0.04 12.25
CA SER A 27 -1.11 -0.95 12.40
C SER A 27 0.26 -0.48 11.84
N TYR A 28 1.35 -1.23 12.03
CA TYR A 28 2.75 -0.82 11.75
C TYR A 28 3.42 -1.70 10.68
N ALA A 29 4.31 -1.15 9.83
CA ALA A 29 4.94 -1.90 8.74
C ALA A 29 6.39 -1.48 8.41
N GLY A 30 7.23 -2.47 8.08
CA GLY A 30 8.33 -2.32 7.12
C GLY A 30 9.78 -2.38 7.61
N HIS A 31 10.66 -2.76 6.66
CA HIS A 31 12.13 -2.81 6.63
C HIS A 31 12.62 -1.92 5.46
N CYS A 32 13.73 -1.18 5.60
CA CYS A 32 14.31 -0.39 4.52
C CYS A 32 15.60 -1.05 3.99
N ASP A 33 15.68 -1.32 2.68
CA ASP A 33 16.92 -1.75 2.03
C ASP A 33 17.18 -0.93 0.76
N GLY A 34 18.10 0.03 0.86
CA GLY A 34 18.52 0.85 -0.29
C GLY A 34 17.43 1.82 -0.80
N ALA A 35 17.65 2.37 -1.99
CA ALA A 35 16.86 3.49 -2.54
C ALA A 35 15.35 3.21 -2.73
N ASP A 36 14.92 1.96 -2.62
CA ASP A 36 13.53 1.50 -2.63
C ASP A 36 13.15 1.00 -1.23
N ILE A 37 11.92 1.29 -0.80
CA ILE A 37 11.44 0.83 0.51
C ILE A 37 10.80 -0.55 0.34
N VAL A 38 11.31 -1.57 1.05
CA VAL A 38 10.85 -2.97 0.94
C VAL A 38 10.16 -3.43 2.21
N ILE A 39 8.84 -3.41 2.19
CA ILE A 39 8.03 -3.79 3.34
C ILE A 39 7.86 -5.30 3.34
N THR A 40 8.54 -5.98 4.28
CA THR A 40 8.56 -7.44 4.42
C THR A 40 7.57 -7.96 5.46
N ASN A 41 7.29 -7.16 6.49
CA ASN A 41 6.41 -7.57 7.58
C ASN A 41 5.60 -6.39 8.12
N SER A 42 4.50 -6.74 8.80
CA SER A 42 3.57 -5.81 9.42
C SER A 42 2.97 -6.38 10.71
N PHE A 43 2.67 -5.51 11.68
CA PHE A 43 2.11 -5.87 12.97
C PHE A 43 0.87 -5.05 13.27
N GLN A 44 -0.17 -5.69 13.80
CA GLN A 44 -1.37 -4.98 14.23
C GLN A 44 -1.26 -4.46 15.66
N CYS A 45 -2.03 -3.42 15.94
CA CYS A 45 -2.17 -2.88 17.27
C CYS A 45 -3.66 -2.65 17.62
N VAL A 46 -4.15 -3.35 18.64
CA VAL A 46 -5.60 -3.52 18.89
C VAL A 46 -6.06 -2.89 20.22
N THR A 47 -5.17 -2.22 20.97
CA THR A 47 -5.43 -1.77 22.35
C THR A 47 -5.48 -0.24 22.48
N ASP A 48 -5.92 0.27 23.64
CA ASP A 48 -5.90 1.69 24.00
C ASP A 48 -4.56 2.35 23.63
N GLU A 49 -4.61 3.65 23.27
CA GLU A 49 -3.50 4.39 22.66
C GLU A 49 -2.15 4.16 23.36
N MET A 50 -2.08 4.25 24.69
CA MET A 50 -0.82 4.09 25.43
C MET A 50 -0.30 2.65 25.48
N VAL A 51 -1.20 1.66 25.60
CA VAL A 51 -0.85 0.23 25.58
C VAL A 51 -0.42 -0.17 24.17
N CYS A 52 -1.03 0.45 23.17
CA CYS A 52 -0.71 0.22 21.78
C CYS A 52 0.71 0.65 21.42
N VAL A 53 1.13 1.85 21.87
CA VAL A 53 2.51 2.32 21.66
C VAL A 53 3.53 1.36 22.28
N GLN A 54 3.31 0.97 23.54
CA GLN A 54 4.23 0.06 24.24
C GLN A 54 4.28 -1.33 23.57
N HIS A 55 3.15 -1.81 23.08
CA HIS A 55 3.08 -3.05 22.32
C HIS A 55 3.86 -2.94 21.00
N ALA A 56 3.67 -1.86 20.26
CA ALA A 56 4.37 -1.61 19.00
C ALA A 56 5.89 -1.58 19.19
N CYS A 57 6.40 -0.80 20.15
CA CYS A 57 7.83 -0.74 20.46
C CYS A 57 8.39 -2.11 20.85
N THR A 58 7.64 -2.88 21.67
CA THR A 58 8.06 -4.24 22.07
C THR A 58 8.16 -5.17 20.86
N ARG A 59 7.17 -5.13 19.96
CA ARG A 59 7.16 -5.97 18.75
C ARG A 59 8.25 -5.59 17.77
N ILE A 60 8.51 -4.30 17.57
CA ILE A 60 9.61 -3.81 16.73
C ILE A 60 10.94 -4.32 17.26
N ARG A 61 11.19 -4.22 18.58
CA ARG A 61 12.44 -4.70 19.20
C ARG A 61 12.60 -6.21 19.11
N GLN A 62 11.55 -6.96 19.43
CA GLN A 62 11.56 -8.42 19.28
C GLN A 62 11.84 -8.85 17.85
N TYR A 63 11.30 -8.12 16.86
CA TYR A 63 11.57 -8.38 15.45
C TYR A 63 13.00 -8.01 15.06
N GLY A 64 13.54 -6.90 15.57
CA GLY A 64 14.94 -6.52 15.37
C GLY A 64 15.94 -7.52 15.95
N GLU A 65 15.61 -8.19 17.07
CA GLU A 65 16.45 -9.25 17.65
C GLU A 65 16.58 -10.48 16.73
N ILE A 66 15.50 -10.84 16.03
CA ILE A 66 15.49 -11.99 15.10
C ILE A 66 15.96 -11.61 13.68
N PHE A 67 15.78 -10.35 13.27
CA PHE A 67 16.23 -9.83 11.98
C PHE A 67 17.01 -8.52 12.17
N PRO A 68 18.33 -8.59 12.45
CA PRO A 68 19.15 -7.42 12.78
C PRO A 68 19.29 -6.39 11.67
N ASN A 69 19.07 -6.80 10.42
CA ASN A 69 19.10 -5.89 9.27
C ASN A 69 17.76 -5.14 9.09
N SER A 70 16.71 -5.52 9.82
CA SER A 70 15.40 -4.89 9.70
C SER A 70 15.33 -3.57 10.46
N THR A 71 14.80 -2.54 9.81
CA THR A 71 14.64 -1.19 10.36
C THR A 71 13.19 -0.77 10.25
N PRO A 72 12.57 -0.16 11.27
CA PRO A 72 11.18 0.27 11.15
C PRO A 72 11.05 1.37 10.08
N VAL A 73 10.03 1.28 9.22
CA VAL A 73 9.87 2.22 8.08
C VAL A 73 8.56 2.98 8.09
N GLY A 74 7.52 2.48 8.75
CA GLY A 74 6.22 3.05 8.52
C GLY A 74 5.07 2.48 9.34
N TRP A 75 3.90 2.99 8.98
CA TRP A 75 2.63 2.57 9.55
C TRP A 75 1.60 2.44 8.43
N TYR A 76 0.52 1.72 8.72
CA TYR A 76 -0.60 1.60 7.82
C TYR A 76 -1.93 1.82 8.54
N SER A 77 -2.90 2.32 7.78
CA SER A 77 -4.27 2.45 8.24
C SER A 77 -5.25 2.05 7.17
N VAL A 78 -6.45 1.70 7.61
CA VAL A 78 -7.59 1.40 6.77
C VAL A 78 -8.48 2.64 6.75
N ALA A 79 -8.67 3.25 5.59
CA ALA A 79 -9.44 4.49 5.44
C ALA A 79 -10.15 4.52 4.08
N ALA A 80 -11.12 5.43 3.90
CA ALA A 80 -11.88 5.58 2.65
C ALA A 80 -11.05 6.12 1.45
N GLY A 81 -9.71 6.04 1.51
CA GLY A 81 -8.79 6.58 0.51
C GLY A 81 -8.34 8.01 0.81
N GLY A 82 -7.24 8.41 0.18
CA GLY A 82 -6.61 9.73 0.35
C GLY A 82 -5.50 9.76 1.41
N PRO A 83 -4.80 10.90 1.53
CA PRO A 83 -3.67 11.04 2.45
C PRO A 83 -4.12 10.94 3.92
N PRO A 84 -3.26 10.42 4.80
CA PRO A 84 -3.57 10.31 6.22
C PRO A 84 -3.70 11.67 6.92
N SER A 85 -4.33 11.70 8.11
CA SER A 85 -4.35 12.90 8.95
C SER A 85 -2.95 13.26 9.45
N ASN A 86 -2.63 14.56 9.44
CA ASN A 86 -1.38 15.10 9.95
C ASN A 86 -1.13 14.75 11.42
N GLU A 87 -2.19 14.70 12.24
CA GLU A 87 -2.11 14.38 13.66
C GLU A 87 -1.66 12.93 13.88
N VAL A 88 -2.28 12.00 13.16
CA VAL A 88 -1.94 10.56 13.22
C VAL A 88 -0.52 10.35 12.70
N HIS A 89 -0.15 11.01 11.60
CA HIS A 89 1.20 10.89 11.06
C HIS A 89 2.26 11.43 12.03
N ALA A 90 2.03 12.57 12.69
CA ALA A 90 2.96 13.13 13.66
C ALA A 90 3.08 12.26 14.93
N PHE A 91 1.96 11.66 15.36
CA PHE A 91 1.98 10.71 16.47
C PHE A 91 2.81 9.46 16.13
N MET A 92 2.62 8.90 14.93
CA MET A 92 3.38 7.74 14.46
C MET A 92 4.86 8.05 14.25
N GLU A 93 5.17 9.27 13.80
CA GLU A 93 6.54 9.78 13.66
C GLU A 93 7.28 9.79 15.00
N GLY A 94 6.62 10.16 16.10
CA GLY A 94 7.22 10.09 17.44
C GLY A 94 7.56 8.65 17.88
N ILE A 95 6.67 7.69 17.59
CA ILE A 95 6.85 6.29 18.00
C ILE A 95 7.95 5.61 17.18
N VAL A 96 7.86 5.77 15.86
CA VAL A 96 8.74 5.07 14.91
C VAL A 96 10.10 5.77 14.81
N GLY A 97 10.14 7.09 14.97
CA GLY A 97 11.38 7.87 15.03
C GLY A 97 12.26 7.49 16.23
N ASP A 98 11.67 7.26 17.41
CA ASP A 98 12.41 6.84 18.62
C ASP A 98 13.09 5.47 18.46
N GLU A 99 12.58 4.61 17.58
CA GLU A 99 13.15 3.28 17.29
C GLU A 99 14.12 3.30 16.09
N GLY A 100 14.47 4.48 15.54
CA GLY A 100 15.56 4.67 14.59
C GLY A 100 15.19 4.67 13.11
N ALA A 101 13.94 5.02 12.75
CA ALA A 101 13.53 5.15 11.36
C ALA A 101 14.13 6.40 10.67
N GLU A 102 14.71 6.22 9.48
CA GLU A 102 15.29 7.32 8.68
C GLU A 102 14.24 8.06 7.82
N SER A 103 13.17 7.37 7.41
CA SER A 103 12.01 7.95 6.72
C SER A 103 10.75 7.19 7.12
N LEU A 104 9.63 7.90 7.24
CA LEU A 104 8.34 7.36 7.63
C LEU A 104 7.38 7.30 6.42
N VAL A 105 7.02 6.08 6.03
CA VAL A 105 6.00 5.84 5.00
C VAL A 105 4.67 5.52 5.67
N ALA A 106 3.61 6.18 5.21
CA ALA A 106 2.24 5.87 5.58
C ALA A 106 1.54 5.10 4.45
N LEU A 107 1.14 3.87 4.72
CA LEU A 107 0.31 3.08 3.83
C LEU A 107 -1.18 3.28 4.16
N VAL A 108 -1.99 3.57 3.16
CA VAL A 108 -3.44 3.69 3.28
C VAL A 108 -4.09 2.58 2.46
N VAL A 109 -4.80 1.72 3.17
CA VAL A 109 -5.58 0.62 2.58
C VAL A 109 -6.99 1.14 2.37
N ARG A 110 -7.47 1.06 1.13
CA ARG A 110 -8.71 1.68 0.68
C ARG A 110 -9.96 0.90 1.10
N SER A 111 -10.61 1.36 2.15
CA SER A 111 -11.88 0.84 2.69
C SER A 111 -13.13 1.33 1.96
N ASP A 112 -13.01 2.31 1.05
CA ASP A 112 -14.14 2.96 0.38
C ASP A 112 -14.90 2.04 -0.57
N ASN A 113 -14.39 0.85 -0.83
CA ASN A 113 -15.02 -0.08 -1.72
C ASN A 113 -14.73 -1.53 -1.31
N GLU A 114 -15.41 -2.00 -0.25
CA GLU A 114 -15.39 -3.40 0.23
C GLU A 114 -15.65 -4.43 -0.89
N MET A 115 -16.27 -4.00 -2.01
CA MET A 115 -16.58 -4.83 -3.17
C MET A 115 -15.68 -4.57 -4.40
N ALA A 116 -14.87 -3.51 -4.45
CA ALA A 116 -13.94 -3.28 -5.56
C ALA A 116 -12.87 -4.35 -5.63
N TRP A 117 -12.41 -4.81 -4.46
CA TRP A 117 -11.30 -5.74 -4.33
C TRP A 117 -11.68 -7.12 -4.91
N LEU A 118 -12.99 -7.39 -4.98
CA LEU A 118 -13.63 -8.55 -5.60
C LEU A 118 -14.05 -8.30 -7.05
N SER A 119 -14.21 -7.04 -7.46
CA SER A 119 -14.53 -6.70 -8.84
C SER A 119 -13.26 -6.88 -9.69
N LYS A 120 -13.34 -7.70 -10.75
CA LYS A 120 -12.29 -7.84 -11.78
C LYS A 120 -11.94 -6.51 -12.49
N GLU A 121 -12.62 -5.41 -12.13
CA GLU A 121 -12.58 -4.09 -12.76
C GLU A 121 -11.75 -3.07 -11.95
N SER A 122 -11.28 -3.40 -10.74
CA SER A 122 -10.36 -2.51 -10.01
C SER A 122 -8.93 -2.67 -10.52
N GLU A 123 -8.55 -1.80 -11.44
CA GLU A 123 -7.25 -1.74 -12.11
C GLU A 123 -6.07 -1.26 -11.24
N THR A 124 -6.36 -0.80 -10.02
CA THR A 124 -5.39 -0.19 -9.11
C THR A 124 -5.29 -1.03 -7.85
N LEU A 125 -4.06 -1.21 -7.34
CA LEU A 125 -3.85 -1.83 -6.04
C LEU A 125 -4.71 -1.11 -4.99
N PRO A 126 -5.37 -1.82 -4.06
CA PRO A 126 -6.22 -1.21 -3.02
C PRO A 126 -5.38 -0.51 -1.92
N ILE A 127 -4.13 -0.17 -2.21
CA ILE A 127 -3.15 0.39 -1.29
C ILE A 127 -2.48 1.58 -1.94
N GLN A 128 -2.41 2.67 -1.20
CA GLN A 128 -1.70 3.88 -1.55
C GLN A 128 -0.61 4.14 -0.51
N ALA A 129 0.55 4.61 -0.94
CA ALA A 129 1.63 4.97 -0.03
C ALA A 129 1.85 6.48 -0.08
N TYR A 130 2.07 7.08 1.08
CA TYR A 130 2.32 8.50 1.24
C TYR A 130 3.57 8.73 2.08
N GLU A 131 4.38 9.70 1.68
CA GLU A 131 5.46 10.25 2.49
C GLU A 131 5.16 11.72 2.77
N LYS A 132 5.38 12.14 4.02
CA LYS A 132 5.24 13.53 4.42
C LYS A 132 6.46 14.33 3.98
N SER A 133 6.23 15.31 3.12
CA SER A 133 7.27 16.24 2.69
C SER A 133 7.65 17.22 3.81
N VAL A 134 8.82 17.84 3.67
CA VAL A 134 9.32 18.89 4.58
C VAL A 134 8.36 20.09 4.65
N ASP A 135 7.62 20.36 3.57
CA ASP A 135 6.62 21.41 3.49
C ASP A 135 5.29 21.05 4.20
N GLY A 136 5.20 19.85 4.78
CA GLY A 136 4.01 19.33 5.47
C GLY A 136 2.92 18.78 4.55
N SER A 137 3.16 18.74 3.24
CA SER A 137 2.27 18.11 2.25
C SER A 137 2.58 16.61 2.10
N PHE A 138 1.56 15.80 1.82
CA PHE A 138 1.74 14.39 1.51
C PHE A 138 2.02 14.19 0.03
N ILE A 139 3.06 13.42 -0.27
CA ILE A 139 3.43 13.00 -1.63
C ILE A 139 3.04 11.54 -1.76
N GLU A 140 2.27 11.21 -2.80
CA GLU A 140 1.94 9.83 -3.13
C GLU A 140 3.14 9.13 -3.78
N LEU A 141 3.46 7.93 -3.31
CA LEU A 141 4.55 7.08 -3.78
C LEU A 141 3.99 5.96 -4.67
N ASP A 142 4.79 5.51 -5.63
CA ASP A 142 4.45 4.36 -6.47
C ASP A 142 4.58 3.06 -5.65
N VAL A 143 3.49 2.30 -5.55
CA VAL A 143 3.43 1.05 -4.79
C VAL A 143 3.44 -0.14 -5.75
N ARG A 144 4.29 -1.13 -5.46
CA ARG A 144 4.40 -2.38 -6.23
C ARG A 144 4.44 -3.57 -5.29
N VAL A 145 3.97 -4.72 -5.77
CA VAL A 145 4.13 -5.98 -5.03
C VAL A 145 5.53 -6.51 -5.26
N CYS A 146 6.24 -6.85 -4.18
CA CYS A 146 7.56 -7.45 -4.26
C CYS A 146 7.45 -8.88 -4.81
N MET A 147 8.27 -9.20 -5.80
CA MET A 147 8.33 -10.53 -6.43
C MET A 147 9.72 -11.16 -6.30
N GLU A 148 10.55 -10.68 -5.38
CA GLU A 148 11.95 -11.09 -5.26
C GLU A 148 12.13 -12.40 -4.47
N ASP A 149 11.17 -12.75 -3.59
CA ASP A 149 11.18 -14.01 -2.84
C ASP A 149 10.44 -15.13 -3.60
N GLU A 150 11.20 -16.13 -4.03
CA GLU A 150 10.70 -17.26 -4.82
C GLU A 150 9.78 -18.17 -4.00
N ALA A 151 9.98 -18.31 -2.69
CA ALA A 151 9.11 -19.11 -1.83
C ALA A 151 7.73 -18.47 -1.70
N GLU A 152 7.68 -17.15 -1.50
CA GLU A 152 6.41 -16.41 -1.46
C GLU A 152 5.70 -16.44 -2.81
N ASN A 153 6.43 -16.24 -3.92
CA ASN A 153 5.86 -16.31 -5.26
C ASN A 153 5.22 -17.67 -5.57
N ILE A 154 5.87 -18.78 -5.16
CA ILE A 154 5.30 -20.12 -5.33
C ILE A 154 4.02 -20.27 -4.51
N ALA A 155 4.03 -19.81 -3.25
CA ALA A 155 2.85 -19.86 -2.38
C ALA A 155 1.68 -19.05 -2.96
N VAL A 156 1.93 -17.81 -3.41
CA VAL A 156 0.93 -16.93 -4.04
C VAL A 156 0.42 -17.54 -5.35
N SER A 157 1.30 -18.09 -6.18
CA SER A 157 0.93 -18.78 -7.43
C SER A 157 0.03 -19.98 -7.17
N HIS A 158 0.31 -20.76 -6.11
CA HIS A 158 -0.51 -21.89 -5.72
C HIS A 158 -1.91 -21.45 -5.23
N VAL A 159 -1.99 -20.43 -4.38
CA VAL A 159 -3.27 -19.86 -3.90
C VAL A 159 -4.07 -19.27 -5.06
N SER A 160 -3.43 -18.54 -5.96
CA SER A 160 -4.07 -17.93 -7.14
C SER A 160 -4.59 -18.99 -8.12
N LYS A 161 -3.83 -20.06 -8.38
CA LYS A 161 -4.28 -21.18 -9.20
C LYS A 161 -5.47 -21.91 -8.59
N ASN A 162 -5.47 -22.12 -7.27
CA ASN A 162 -6.60 -22.75 -6.58
C ASN A 162 -7.85 -21.85 -6.61
N ALA A 163 -7.69 -20.54 -6.42
CA ALA A 163 -8.77 -19.57 -6.57
C ALA A 163 -9.36 -19.58 -7.99
N LYS A 164 -8.50 -19.71 -9.01
CA LYS A 164 -8.92 -19.82 -10.42
C LYS A 164 -9.51 -21.19 -10.76
N GLN A 165 -9.04 -22.29 -10.15
CA GLN A 165 -9.59 -23.64 -10.39
C GLN A 165 -10.99 -23.83 -9.82
N ALA A 166 -11.41 -23.03 -8.84
CA ALA A 166 -12.80 -22.99 -8.38
C ALA A 166 -13.76 -22.44 -9.47
N SER A 167 -13.24 -21.67 -10.42
CA SER A 167 -13.93 -21.25 -11.64
C SER A 167 -13.47 -22.11 -12.82
N ALA A 168 -14.26 -23.12 -13.20
CA ALA A 168 -13.93 -24.05 -14.28
C ALA A 168 -13.82 -23.36 -15.65
N ALA A 169 -12.66 -22.80 -16.00
CA ALA A 169 -12.41 -22.30 -17.35
C ALA A 169 -10.93 -22.41 -17.73
N GLY A 170 -10.70 -22.85 -18.98
CA GLY A 170 -9.48 -23.51 -19.43
C GLY A 170 -8.38 -22.59 -19.98
N THR A 171 -7.36 -23.23 -20.57
CA THR A 171 -6.08 -22.69 -21.06
C THR A 171 -6.14 -21.43 -21.95
N TYR A 172 -7.29 -21.05 -22.50
CA TYR A 172 -7.48 -19.87 -23.35
C TYR A 172 -7.78 -18.58 -22.58
N GLU A 173 -8.21 -18.69 -21.33
CA GLU A 173 -8.65 -17.56 -20.51
C GLU A 173 -7.49 -16.65 -20.06
N HIS A 174 -6.29 -17.22 -19.88
CA HIS A 174 -5.09 -16.48 -19.46
C HIS A 174 -4.61 -15.44 -20.49
N VAL A 175 -5.03 -15.53 -21.76
CA VAL A 175 -4.66 -14.56 -22.81
C VAL A 175 -5.80 -13.57 -23.07
N VAL A 176 -7.04 -14.04 -22.98
CA VAL A 176 -8.23 -13.23 -23.27
C VAL A 176 -8.60 -12.30 -22.10
N GLU A 177 -8.45 -12.74 -20.85
CA GLU A 177 -8.78 -11.88 -19.69
C GLU A 177 -7.88 -10.65 -19.56
N PRO A 178 -6.53 -10.75 -19.65
CA PRO A 178 -5.67 -9.57 -19.52
C PRO A 178 -5.86 -8.59 -20.68
N THR A 179 -6.16 -9.09 -21.88
CA THR A 179 -6.35 -8.24 -23.06
C THR A 179 -7.68 -7.50 -23.03
N LEU A 180 -8.76 -8.16 -22.61
CA LEU A 180 -10.05 -7.49 -22.38
C LEU A 180 -9.96 -6.49 -21.23
N GLY A 181 -9.24 -6.83 -20.15
CA GLY A 181 -8.94 -5.91 -19.05
C GLY A 181 -8.21 -4.66 -19.55
N ALA A 182 -7.10 -4.82 -20.27
CA ALA A 182 -6.31 -3.71 -20.84
C ALA A 182 -7.15 -2.77 -21.74
N ILE A 183 -8.07 -3.32 -22.53
CA ILE A 183 -8.98 -2.54 -23.38
C ILE A 183 -9.97 -1.74 -22.52
N ALA A 184 -10.51 -2.33 -21.45
CA ALA A 184 -11.37 -1.62 -20.50
C ALA A 184 -10.62 -0.47 -19.81
N MET A 185 -9.36 -0.69 -19.40
CA MET A 185 -8.51 0.36 -18.79
C MET A 185 -8.30 1.55 -19.71
N LEU A 186 -8.03 1.27 -20.98
CA LEU A 186 -7.83 2.31 -21.96
C LEU A 186 -9.13 3.10 -22.15
N ASN A 187 -10.27 2.43 -22.23
CA ASN A 187 -11.56 3.09 -22.41
C ASN A 187 -11.90 4.00 -21.22
N LYS A 188 -11.67 3.54 -19.99
CA LYS A 188 -11.89 4.34 -18.77
C LYS A 188 -10.98 5.58 -18.69
N LYS A 189 -9.71 5.45 -19.12
CA LYS A 189 -8.79 6.60 -19.23
C LYS A 189 -9.25 7.58 -20.30
N VAL A 190 -9.72 7.09 -21.45
CA VAL A 190 -10.28 7.94 -22.51
C VAL A 190 -11.52 8.68 -22.01
N GLU A 191 -12.41 8.02 -21.27
CA GLU A 191 -13.58 8.67 -20.66
C GLU A 191 -13.20 9.77 -19.66
N SER A 192 -12.22 9.50 -18.78
CA SER A 192 -11.73 10.50 -17.81
C SER A 192 -11.09 11.71 -18.51
N LEU A 193 -10.33 11.48 -19.60
CA LEU A 193 -9.77 12.56 -20.42
C LEU A 193 -10.86 13.37 -21.13
N LEU A 194 -11.91 12.70 -21.60
CA LEU A 194 -13.02 13.35 -22.29
C LEU A 194 -13.85 14.19 -21.31
N GLU A 195 -14.04 13.71 -20.08
CA GLU A 195 -14.63 14.46 -18.99
C GLU A 195 -13.79 15.69 -18.61
N TYR A 196 -12.47 15.54 -18.52
CA TYR A 196 -11.56 16.67 -18.31
C TYR A 196 -11.65 17.72 -19.43
N ILE A 197 -11.64 17.30 -20.71
CA ILE A 197 -11.77 18.22 -21.85
C ILE A 197 -13.12 18.95 -21.80
N ARG A 198 -14.20 18.25 -21.43
CA ARG A 198 -15.53 18.86 -21.25
C ARG A 198 -15.55 19.87 -20.10
N ALA A 199 -14.89 19.57 -18.98
CA ALA A 199 -14.76 20.49 -17.84
C ALA A 199 -13.95 21.74 -18.19
N VAL A 200 -12.86 21.58 -18.97
CA VAL A 200 -12.06 22.69 -19.50
C VAL A 200 -12.87 23.53 -20.50
N GLN A 201 -13.66 22.89 -21.37
CA GLN A 201 -14.52 23.56 -22.34
C GLN A 201 -15.65 24.36 -21.66
N ARG A 202 -16.11 23.93 -20.48
CA ARG A 202 -17.07 24.66 -19.63
C ARG A 202 -16.46 25.81 -18.82
N GLN A 203 -15.15 26.08 -18.96
CA GLN A 203 -14.38 27.05 -18.16
C GLN A 203 -14.38 26.79 -16.65
N GLU A 204 -14.78 25.60 -16.19
CA GLU A 204 -14.78 25.25 -14.76
C GLU A 204 -13.36 24.97 -14.22
N VAL A 205 -12.39 24.77 -15.11
CA VAL A 205 -10.97 24.60 -14.76
C VAL A 205 -10.17 25.83 -15.18
N ARG A 206 -10.34 26.94 -14.45
CA ARG A 206 -9.36 28.03 -14.41
C ARG A 206 -9.33 28.68 -13.03
N SER A 207 -8.10 28.72 -12.48
CA SER A 207 -7.64 29.52 -11.35
C SER A 207 -7.95 28.98 -9.94
N SER A 208 -7.11 28.06 -9.46
CA SER A 208 -6.29 28.22 -8.24
C SER A 208 -5.23 27.13 -8.18
#